data_AF-A0A1F5NYW0-F1
#
_entry.id   AF-A0A1F5NYW0-F1
#
_cell.length_a   1.000
_cell.length_b   1.000
_cell.length_c   1.000
_cell.angle_alpha   90.00
_cell.angle_beta   90.00
_cell.angle_gamma   90.00
#
_symmetry.space_group_name_H-M   'P 1'
#
loop_
_entity.id
_entity.type
_entity.pdbx_description
1 polymer ?
#
loop_
_entity_poly.entity_id
_entity_poly.type
_entity_poly.pdbx_seq_one_letter_code
_entity_poly.pdbx_strand_id
1 'polypeptide(L)'
;MVRVGEMSGSLPENLEYLAVELKKKQELRRKVIGSLIYPVIIVIATLGIAGMLVLYVFPKILPIFKSLNFDLPWTTRALIWVSDLFLQHGLLIFGGFAFLVVAFFVALMFKPFRMGVHHVILKLPIFGRLSQTYQMANFCRTMGVLLRCDVMIVDATVIIAEITSNLVYRKHYYLISENLRSGQPISQHLQKKERLFPPIMSQMVSVGEMAGNLSDTLAYLGDMYEDEVDDTTKNLSTVIEPVLMVFMGLLVGFIAVSVITPIYEVTQSIHP
;
A
#
# COMPACT_ATOMS: atom_id res chain seq x y z
N MET A 1 5.09 7.99 27.61
CA MET A 1 3.70 8.47 27.85
C MET A 1 3.27 8.15 29.28
N VAL A 2 2.87 6.92 29.62
CA VAL A 2 2.47 6.57 31.01
C VAL A 2 3.56 6.91 32.03
N ARG A 3 4.79 6.44 31.81
CA ARG A 3 5.96 6.76 32.65
C ARG A 3 6.31 8.25 32.71
N VAL A 4 5.94 9.04 31.71
CA VAL A 4 6.24 10.49 31.65
C VAL A 4 5.16 11.28 32.39
N GLY A 5 3.88 10.97 32.15
CA GLY A 5 2.74 11.56 32.86
C GLY A 5 2.69 11.23 34.35
N GLU A 6 3.23 10.08 34.76
CA GLU A 6 3.39 9.70 36.16
C GLU A 6 4.48 10.52 36.87
N MET A 7 5.56 10.90 36.18
CA MET A 7 6.61 11.75 36.74
C MET A 7 6.26 13.25 36.76
N SER A 8 5.39 13.71 35.85
CA SER A 8 5.02 15.13 35.73
C SER A 8 3.73 15.50 36.46
N GLY A 9 3.00 14.53 37.03
CA GLY A 9 1.70 14.77 37.70
C GLY A 9 0.53 15.11 36.77
N SER A 10 0.76 15.18 35.45
CA SER A 10 -0.25 15.45 34.42
C SER A 10 -0.82 14.17 33.79
N LEU A 11 -0.87 13.09 34.56
CA LEU A 11 -1.32 11.78 34.08
C LEU A 11 -2.76 11.82 33.52
N PRO A 12 -3.76 12.46 34.17
CA PRO A 12 -5.13 12.49 33.66
C PRO A 12 -5.25 13.18 32.30
N GLU A 13 -4.69 14.38 32.13
CA GLU A 13 -4.76 15.12 30.86
C GLU A 13 -4.02 14.37 29.74
N ASN A 14 -2.87 13.77 30.06
CA ASN A 14 -2.11 12.97 29.10
C ASN A 14 -2.87 11.70 28.69
N LEU A 15 -3.57 11.04 29.61
CA LEU A 15 -4.37 9.84 29.29
C LEU A 15 -5.59 10.18 28.44
N GLU A 16 -6.28 11.29 28.71
CA GLU A 16 -7.41 11.75 27.89
C GLU A 16 -6.95 12.10 26.47
N TYR A 17 -5.84 12.84 26.35
CA TYR A 17 -5.23 13.15 25.07
C TYR A 17 -4.81 11.87 24.31
N LEU A 18 -4.17 10.90 24.99
CA LEU A 18 -3.81 9.62 24.39
C LEU A 18 -5.03 8.80 23.96
N ALA A 19 -6.15 8.89 24.69
CA ALA A 19 -7.37 8.21 24.30
C ALA A 19 -7.93 8.77 22.98
N VAL A 20 -7.98 10.10 22.84
CA VAL A 20 -8.34 10.77 21.58
C VAL A 20 -7.38 10.39 20.45
N GLU A 21 -6.09 10.37 20.78
CA GLU A 21 -5.00 10.04 19.86
C GLU A 21 -5.13 8.62 19.29
N LEU A 22 -5.31 7.63 20.16
CA LEU A 22 -5.51 6.22 19.81
C LEU A 22 -6.81 6.02 19.01
N LYS A 23 -7.88 6.74 19.37
CA LYS A 23 -9.14 6.71 18.62
C LYS A 23 -8.94 7.17 17.17
N LYS A 24 -8.31 8.33 16.96
CA LYS A 24 -7.99 8.82 15.60
C LYS A 24 -7.11 7.81 14.84
N LYS A 25 -6.10 7.22 15.48
CA LYS A 25 -5.25 6.18 14.86
C LYS A 25 -6.03 4.93 14.43
N GLN A 26 -6.98 4.49 15.25
CA GLN A 26 -7.87 3.38 14.93
C GLN A 26 -8.81 3.72 13.77
N GLU A 27 -9.35 4.94 13.74
CA GLU A 27 -10.19 5.43 12.64
C GLU A 27 -9.41 5.48 11.32
N LEU A 28 -8.18 6.00 11.33
CA LEU A 28 -7.29 6.01 10.16
C LEU A 28 -7.04 4.59 9.64
N ARG A 29 -6.67 3.66 10.53
CA ARG A 29 -6.46 2.25 10.15
C ARG A 29 -7.71 1.63 9.55
N ARG A 30 -8.88 1.91 10.13
CA ARG A 30 -10.17 1.42 9.63
C ARG A 30 -10.48 1.96 8.25
N LYS A 31 -10.22 3.25 7.98
CA LYS A 31 -10.40 3.87 6.67
C LYS A 31 -9.52 3.21 5.61
N VAL A 32 -8.22 3.04 5.90
CA VAL A 32 -7.26 2.40 4.99
C VAL A 32 -7.63 0.95 4.68
N ILE A 33 -8.02 0.17 5.68
CA ILE A 33 -8.42 -1.23 5.46
C ILE A 33 -9.77 -1.32 4.75
N GLY A 34 -10.73 -0.50 5.17
CA GLY A 34 -12.09 -0.52 4.64
C GLY A 34 -12.16 -0.22 3.15
N SER A 35 -11.31 0.68 2.67
CA SER A 35 -11.28 1.06 1.25
C SER A 35 -10.71 -0.02 0.32
N LEU A 36 -9.94 -0.98 0.86
CA LEU A 36 -9.33 -2.08 0.09
C LEU A 36 -10.24 -3.31 -0.04
N ILE A 37 -11.32 -3.41 0.73
CA ILE A 37 -12.20 -4.59 0.74
C ILE A 37 -12.86 -4.78 -0.63
N TYR A 38 -13.42 -3.71 -1.20
CA TYR A 38 -14.14 -3.78 -2.48
C TYR A 38 -13.25 -4.25 -3.65
N PRO A 39 -12.06 -3.67 -3.89
CA PRO A 39 -11.12 -4.19 -4.89
C PRO A 39 -10.79 -5.68 -4.74
N VAL A 40 -10.55 -6.15 -3.51
CA VAL A 40 -10.17 -7.54 -3.25
C VAL A 40 -11.31 -8.50 -3.61
N ILE A 41 -12.55 -8.18 -3.22
CA ILE A 41 -13.72 -9.01 -3.53
C ILE A 41 -13.91 -9.16 -5.04
N ILE A 42 -13.82 -8.06 -5.79
CA ILE A 42 -14.00 -8.07 -7.26
C ILE A 42 -12.92 -8.90 -7.95
N VAL A 43 -11.66 -8.74 -7.54
CA VAL A 43 -10.55 -9.52 -8.11
C VAL A 43 -10.76 -11.01 -7.86
N ILE A 44 -11.14 -11.41 -6.64
CA ILE A 44 -11.41 -12.81 -6.30
C ILE A 44 -12.58 -13.35 -7.13
N ALA A 45 -13.69 -12.62 -7.22
CA ALA A 45 -14.86 -13.04 -7.99
C ALA A 45 -14.53 -13.21 -9.48
N THR A 46 -13.82 -12.25 -10.06
CA THR A 46 -13.43 -12.26 -11.48
C THR A 46 -12.50 -13.43 -11.79
N LEU A 47 -11.44 -13.61 -11.00
CA LEU A 47 -10.48 -14.70 -11.19
C LEU A 47 -11.14 -16.06 -10.93
N GLY A 48 -12.08 -16.15 -9.98
CA GLY A 48 -12.85 -17.35 -9.71
C GLY A 48 -13.73 -17.76 -10.90
N ILE A 49 -14.51 -16.82 -11.45
CA ILE A 49 -15.37 -17.07 -12.61
C ILE A 49 -14.53 -17.40 -13.86
N ALA A 50 -13.49 -16.61 -14.14
CA ALA A 50 -12.59 -16.84 -15.26
C ALA A 50 -11.87 -18.19 -15.14
N GLY A 51 -11.37 -18.52 -13.95
CA GLY A 51 -10.73 -19.79 -13.66
C GLY A 51 -11.69 -20.98 -13.83
N MET A 52 -12.91 -20.88 -13.31
CA MET A 52 -13.94 -21.91 -13.52
C MET A 52 -14.22 -22.13 -15.01
N LEU A 53 -14.36 -21.04 -15.79
CA LEU A 53 -14.60 -21.14 -17.22
C LEU A 53 -13.43 -21.82 -17.94
N VAL A 54 -12.21 -21.38 -17.70
CA VAL A 54 -11.01 -21.88 -18.40
C VAL A 54 -10.59 -23.29 -17.98
N LEU A 55 -10.71 -23.62 -16.69
CA LEU A 55 -10.21 -24.90 -16.15
C LEU A 55 -11.25 -26.01 -16.17
N TYR A 56 -12.55 -25.69 -16.13
CA TYR A 56 -13.61 -26.70 -16.04
C TYR A 56 -14.53 -26.71 -17.26
N VAL A 57 -15.01 -25.55 -17.69
CA VAL A 57 -16.00 -25.46 -18.78
C VAL A 57 -15.32 -25.67 -20.13
N PHE A 58 -14.25 -24.91 -20.40
CA PHE A 58 -13.60 -24.86 -21.70
C PHE A 58 -12.99 -26.20 -22.17
N PRO A 59 -12.30 -27.00 -21.32
CA PRO A 59 -11.73 -28.29 -21.74
C PRO A 59 -12.79 -29.32 -22.18
N LYS A 60 -14.02 -29.20 -21.67
CA LYS A 60 -15.12 -30.09 -22.07
C LYS A 60 -15.64 -29.80 -23.48
N ILE A 61 -15.43 -28.58 -23.98
CA ILE A 61 -15.84 -28.16 -25.33
C ILE A 61 -14.74 -28.48 -26.36
N LEU A 62 -13.47 -28.53 -25.92
CA LEU A 62 -12.31 -28.76 -26.80
C LEU A 62 -12.41 -29.98 -27.75
N PRO A 63 -12.91 -31.16 -27.33
CA PRO A 63 -13.03 -32.31 -28.23
C PRO A 63 -13.91 -32.03 -29.45
N ILE A 64 -14.95 -31.21 -29.28
CA ILE A 64 -15.87 -30.82 -30.35
C ILE A 64 -15.12 -30.02 -31.41
N PHE A 65 -14.28 -29.07 -30.99
CA PHE A 65 -13.49 -28.28 -31.94
C PHE A 65 -12.42 -29.12 -32.65
N LYS A 66 -11.78 -30.07 -31.94
CA LYS A 66 -10.81 -30.99 -32.55
C LYS A 66 -11.45 -31.94 -33.57
N SER A 67 -12.70 -32.37 -33.38
CA SER A 67 -13.39 -33.24 -34.34
C SER A 67 -13.76 -32.57 -35.67
N LEU A 68 -13.74 -31.23 -35.71
CA LEU A 68 -14.17 -30.46 -36.87
C LEU A 68 -13.04 -30.13 -37.85
N ASN A 69 -11.81 -30.63 -37.60
CA ASN A 69 -10.62 -30.44 -38.45
C ASN A 69 -10.36 -28.98 -38.87
N PHE A 70 -10.73 -28.03 -38.01
CA PHE A 70 -10.54 -26.60 -38.25
C PHE A 70 -9.33 -26.06 -37.47
N ASP A 71 -8.63 -25.09 -38.05
CA ASP A 71 -7.49 -24.44 -37.41
C ASP A 71 -7.94 -23.47 -36.32
N LEU A 72 -7.69 -23.83 -35.07
CA LEU A 72 -8.07 -23.00 -33.93
C LEU A 72 -7.40 -21.60 -33.98
N PRO A 73 -8.15 -20.52 -33.73
CA PRO A 73 -7.60 -19.17 -33.58
C PRO A 73 -6.49 -19.10 -32.54
N TRP A 74 -5.58 -18.13 -32.71
CA TRP A 74 -4.47 -17.94 -31.77
C TRP A 74 -4.94 -17.65 -30.34
N THR A 75 -6.07 -16.95 -30.17
CA THR A 75 -6.69 -16.65 -28.87
C THR A 75 -7.13 -17.94 -28.17
N THR A 76 -7.83 -18.82 -28.88
CA THR A 76 -8.26 -20.14 -28.41
C THR A 76 -7.07 -21.04 -28.09
N ARG A 77 -6.02 -21.05 -28.94
CA ARG A 77 -4.79 -21.82 -28.67
C ARG A 77 -4.04 -21.33 -27.43
N ALA A 78 -3.97 -20.02 -27.22
CA ALA A 78 -3.40 -19.46 -25.99
C ALA A 78 -4.23 -19.86 -24.76
N LEU A 79 -5.55 -19.85 -24.86
CA LEU A 79 -6.44 -20.29 -23.78
C LEU A 79 -6.27 -21.78 -23.44
N ILE A 80 -6.12 -22.64 -24.46
CA ILE A 80 -5.80 -24.06 -24.28
C ILE A 80 -4.46 -24.23 -23.58
N TRP A 81 -3.43 -23.51 -24.03
CA TRP A 81 -2.10 -23.59 -23.41
C TRP A 81 -2.14 -23.19 -21.93
N VAL A 82 -2.85 -22.13 -21.58
CA VAL A 82 -3.07 -21.75 -20.17
C VAL A 82 -3.84 -22.84 -19.43
N SER A 83 -4.95 -23.34 -19.99
CA SER A 83 -5.76 -24.38 -19.35
C SER A 83 -4.95 -25.66 -19.08
N ASP A 84 -4.22 -26.17 -20.07
CA ASP A 84 -3.37 -27.35 -19.95
C ASP A 84 -2.24 -27.16 -18.94
N LEU A 85 -1.64 -25.97 -18.89
CA LEU A 85 -0.62 -25.62 -17.90
C LEU A 85 -1.18 -25.75 -16.47
N PHE A 86 -2.38 -25.24 -16.21
CA PHE A 86 -3.02 -25.32 -14.90
C PHE A 86 -3.58 -26.72 -14.57
N LEU A 87 -4.07 -27.48 -15.55
CA LEU A 87 -4.58 -28.83 -15.32
C LEU A 87 -3.46 -29.84 -15.04
N GLN A 88 -2.34 -29.74 -15.77
CA GLN A 88 -1.23 -30.69 -15.63
C GLN A 88 -0.27 -30.30 -14.50
N HIS A 89 -0.02 -29.00 -14.31
CA HIS A 89 0.96 -28.50 -13.35
C HIS A 89 0.32 -27.64 -12.24
N GLY A 90 -1.00 -27.68 -12.05
CA GLY A 90 -1.72 -26.83 -11.10
C GLY A 90 -1.17 -26.90 -9.68
N LEU A 91 -0.92 -28.09 -9.15
CA LEU A 91 -0.31 -28.28 -7.83
C LEU A 91 1.09 -27.63 -7.72
N LEU A 92 1.90 -27.70 -8.77
CA LEU A 92 3.23 -27.07 -8.82
C LEU A 92 3.13 -25.55 -8.97
N ILE A 93 2.14 -25.04 -9.72
CA ILE A 93 1.91 -23.60 -9.90
C ILE A 93 1.38 -22.98 -8.61
N PHE A 94 0.35 -23.56 -8.01
CA PHE A 94 -0.18 -23.09 -6.73
C PHE A 94 0.85 -23.26 -5.61
N GLY A 95 1.57 -24.39 -5.57
CA GLY A 95 2.64 -24.63 -4.62
C GLY A 95 3.82 -23.67 -4.80
N GLY A 96 4.22 -23.42 -6.05
CA GLY A 96 5.27 -22.46 -6.40
C GLY A 96 4.88 -21.02 -6.09
N PHE A 97 3.63 -20.63 -6.39
CA PHE A 97 3.09 -19.33 -6.00
C PHE A 97 3.04 -19.18 -4.48
N ALA A 98 2.52 -20.17 -3.76
CA ALA A 98 2.50 -20.16 -2.29
C ALA A 98 3.92 -20.08 -1.72
N PHE A 99 4.87 -20.84 -2.28
CA PHE A 99 6.28 -20.78 -1.92
C PHE A 99 6.87 -19.39 -2.18
N LEU A 100 6.60 -18.78 -3.33
CA LEU A 100 7.06 -17.42 -3.64
C LEU A 100 6.46 -16.39 -2.68
N VAL A 101 5.19 -16.51 -2.33
CA VAL A 101 4.52 -15.63 -1.37
C VAL A 101 5.16 -15.78 0.01
N VAL A 102 5.33 -17.02 0.50
CA VAL A 102 5.99 -17.28 1.78
C VAL A 102 7.45 -16.82 1.75
N ALA A 103 8.20 -17.15 0.71
CA ALA A 103 9.59 -16.71 0.53
C ALA A 103 9.70 -15.20 0.47
N PHE A 104 8.75 -14.50 -0.15
CA PHE A 104 8.69 -13.04 -0.14
C PHE A 104 8.41 -12.50 1.28
N PHE A 105 7.45 -13.06 2.02
CA PHE A 105 7.19 -12.66 3.42
C PHE A 105 8.39 -12.96 4.35
N VAL A 106 9.07 -14.09 4.15
CA VAL A 106 10.31 -14.43 4.86
C VAL A 106 11.45 -13.50 4.43
N ALA A 107 11.56 -13.16 3.14
CA ALA A 107 12.53 -12.19 2.64
C ALA A 107 12.30 -10.81 3.28
N LEU A 108 11.03 -10.42 3.51
CA LEU A 108 10.68 -9.22 4.26
C LEU A 108 11.14 -9.26 5.72
N MET A 109 11.46 -10.42 6.31
CA MET A 109 12.11 -10.48 7.63
C MET A 109 13.56 -9.98 7.59
N PHE A 110 14.25 -10.07 6.45
CA PHE A 110 15.61 -9.56 6.29
C PHE A 110 15.61 -8.04 6.13
N LYS A 111 16.29 -7.33 7.04
CA LYS A 111 16.41 -5.87 7.06
C LYS A 111 16.83 -5.24 5.70
N PRO A 112 17.85 -5.73 4.97
CA PRO A 112 18.26 -5.08 3.72
C PRO A 112 17.19 -5.20 2.63
N PHE A 113 16.52 -6.35 2.53
CA PHE A 113 15.43 -6.54 1.57
C PHE A 113 14.23 -5.67 1.91
N ARG A 114 13.81 -5.63 3.19
CA ARG A 114 12.74 -4.75 3.67
C ARG A 114 13.05 -3.27 3.38
N MET A 115 14.29 -2.84 3.54
CA MET A 115 14.71 -1.47 3.23
C MET A 115 14.60 -1.16 1.74
N GLY A 116 15.02 -2.10 0.87
CA GLY A 116 14.83 -1.99 -0.58
C GLY A 116 13.36 -1.85 -0.97
N VAL A 117 12.50 -2.69 -0.39
CA VAL A 117 11.04 -2.63 -0.62
C VAL A 117 10.47 -1.27 -0.19
N HIS A 118 10.79 -0.77 1.00
CA HIS A 118 10.34 0.55 1.43
C HIS A 118 10.84 1.67 0.51
N HIS A 119 12.07 1.56 0.01
CA HIS A 119 12.61 2.54 -0.94
C HIS A 119 11.87 2.51 -2.28
N VAL A 120 11.51 1.33 -2.79
CA VAL A 120 10.72 1.19 -4.02
C VAL A 120 9.30 1.72 -3.84
N ILE A 121 8.63 1.40 -2.73
CA ILE A 121 7.28 1.89 -2.43
C ILE A 121 7.23 3.42 -2.46
N LEU A 122 8.23 4.09 -1.87
CA LEU A 122 8.34 5.55 -1.86
C LEU A 122 8.58 6.18 -3.25
N LYS A 123 8.91 5.39 -4.27
CA LYS A 123 9.05 5.87 -5.65
C LYS A 123 7.78 5.71 -6.48
N LEU A 124 6.81 4.91 -6.02
CA LEU A 124 5.55 4.71 -6.72
C LEU A 124 4.66 5.95 -6.57
N PRO A 125 4.00 6.44 -7.64
CA PRO A 125 3.31 7.73 -7.62
C PRO A 125 2.18 7.80 -6.59
N ILE A 126 1.37 6.73 -6.45
CA ILE A 126 0.22 6.72 -5.54
C ILE A 126 0.60 6.15 -4.17
N PHE A 127 1.21 4.96 -4.13
CA PHE A 127 1.64 4.32 -2.88
C PHE A 127 2.76 5.08 -2.17
N GLY A 128 3.65 5.73 -2.92
CA GLY A 128 4.73 6.54 -2.36
C GLY A 128 4.20 7.80 -1.70
N ARG A 129 3.23 8.49 -2.33
CA ARG A 129 2.56 9.65 -1.71
C ARG A 129 1.81 9.25 -0.45
N LEU A 130 1.03 8.15 -0.49
CA LEU A 130 0.32 7.63 0.69
C LEU A 130 1.30 7.27 1.83
N SER A 131 2.39 6.58 1.50
CA SER A 131 3.42 6.27 2.50
C SER A 131 4.09 7.53 3.03
N GLN A 132 4.34 8.54 2.20
CA GLN A 132 4.95 9.80 2.62
C GLN A 132 4.04 10.55 3.59
N THR A 133 2.78 10.82 3.20
CA THR A 133 1.81 11.56 4.02
C THR A 133 1.51 10.82 5.31
N TYR A 134 1.40 9.49 5.29
CA TYR A 134 1.23 8.67 6.49
C TYR A 134 2.42 8.80 7.46
N GLN A 135 3.64 8.84 6.93
CA GLN A 135 4.85 9.01 7.75
C GLN A 135 4.95 10.43 8.32
N MET A 136 4.54 11.45 7.57
CA MET A 136 4.48 12.84 8.06
C MET A 136 3.43 13.00 9.15
N ALA A 137 2.23 12.47 8.95
CA ALA A 137 1.16 12.47 9.96
C ALA A 137 1.64 11.84 11.26
N ASN A 138 2.19 10.62 11.22
CA ASN A 138 2.67 9.95 12.43
C ASN A 138 3.84 10.67 13.11
N PHE A 139 4.77 11.24 12.32
CA PHE A 139 5.88 12.02 12.87
C PHE A 139 5.38 13.25 13.60
N CYS A 140 4.58 14.08 12.94
CA CYS A 140 4.02 15.32 13.48
C CYS A 140 3.21 15.06 14.74
N ARG A 141 2.32 14.06 14.66
CA ARG A 141 1.49 13.62 15.77
C ARG A 141 2.33 13.17 16.97
N THR A 142 3.20 12.19 16.78
CA THR A 142 3.98 11.61 17.89
C THR A 142 4.94 12.64 18.49
N MET A 143 5.61 13.41 17.64
CA MET A 143 6.51 14.48 18.10
C MET A 143 5.74 15.54 18.88
N GLY A 144 4.59 16.00 18.37
CA GLY A 144 3.74 16.98 19.05
C GLY A 144 3.29 16.49 20.43
N VAL A 145 2.90 15.21 20.56
CA VAL A 145 2.55 14.64 21.88
C VAL A 145 3.76 14.64 22.82
N LEU A 146 4.91 14.14 22.35
CA LEU A 146 6.10 14.01 23.19
C LEU A 146 6.58 15.39 23.67
N LEU A 147 6.59 16.39 22.79
CA LEU A 147 6.97 17.76 23.15
C LEU A 147 5.98 18.40 24.12
N ARG A 148 4.66 18.14 23.98
CA ARG A 148 3.65 18.58 24.98
C ARG A 148 3.85 17.96 26.35
N CYS A 149 4.40 16.74 26.41
CA CYS A 149 4.77 16.08 27.66
C CYS A 149 6.18 16.46 28.15
N ASP A 150 6.73 17.59 27.67
CA ASP A 150 8.06 18.11 28.02
C ASP A 150 9.23 17.13 27.76
N VAL A 151 9.05 16.17 26.84
CA VAL A 151 10.15 15.31 26.41
C VAL A 151 11.11 16.11 25.55
N MET A 152 12.41 16.05 25.87
CA MET A 152 13.44 16.74 25.08
C MET A 152 13.38 16.31 23.60
N ILE A 153 13.47 17.28 22.69
CA ILE A 153 13.30 17.08 21.24
C ILE A 153 14.25 16.02 20.65
N VAL A 154 15.47 15.92 21.20
CA VAL A 154 16.47 14.91 20.83
C VAL A 154 15.94 13.51 21.17
N ASP A 155 15.48 13.30 22.40
CA ASP A 155 14.97 12.02 22.88
C ASP A 155 13.66 11.66 22.19
N ALA A 156 12.78 12.64 21.97
CA ALA A 156 11.55 12.46 21.23
C ALA A 156 11.81 11.94 19.81
N THR A 157 12.83 12.48 19.13
CA THR A 157 13.22 12.02 17.79
C THR A 157 13.73 10.58 17.79
N VAL A 158 14.51 10.19 18.80
CA VAL A 158 14.99 8.80 18.96
C VAL A 158 13.82 7.84 19.18
N ILE A 159 12.88 8.18 20.06
CA ILE A 159 11.67 7.40 20.32
C ILE A 159 10.88 7.20 19.01
N ILE A 160 10.72 8.26 18.21
CA ILE A 160 10.03 8.18 16.92
C ILE A 160 10.78 7.25 15.94
N ALA A 161 12.10 7.31 15.90
CA ALA A 161 12.91 6.43 15.05
C ALA A 161 12.68 4.93 15.41
N GLU A 162 12.59 4.61 16.70
CA GLU A 162 12.40 3.25 17.19
C GLU A 162 11.01 2.68 16.83
N ILE A 163 9.95 3.48 17.00
CA ILE A 163 8.57 3.04 16.72
C ILE A 163 8.23 3.06 15.21
N THR A 164 8.99 3.82 14.40
CA THR A 164 8.73 3.94 12.96
C THR A 164 8.98 2.62 12.25
N SER A 165 7.97 2.09 11.56
CA SER A 165 8.06 0.84 10.80
C SER A 165 8.83 1.00 9.48
N ASN A 166 8.72 2.15 8.82
CA ASN A 166 9.40 2.43 7.57
C ASN A 166 10.91 2.68 7.80
N LEU A 167 11.72 1.69 7.44
CA LEU A 167 13.18 1.72 7.59
C LEU A 167 13.88 2.92 6.92
N VAL A 168 13.33 3.46 5.83
CA VAL A 168 13.90 4.66 5.16
C VAL A 168 13.72 5.87 6.07
N TYR A 169 12.51 6.11 6.58
CA TYR A 169 12.25 7.19 7.53
C TYR A 169 12.97 7.00 8.86
N ARG A 170 13.01 5.77 9.39
CA ARG A 170 13.78 5.43 10.60
C ARG A 170 15.24 5.90 10.50
N LYS A 171 15.90 5.63 9.37
CA LYS A 171 17.27 6.10 9.13
C LYS A 171 17.36 7.63 9.20
N HIS A 172 16.40 8.33 8.59
CA HIS A 172 16.37 9.79 8.61
C HIS A 172 16.06 10.37 9.99
N TYR A 173 15.19 9.75 10.79
CA TYR A 173 14.93 10.20 12.16
C TYR A 173 16.16 10.04 13.06
N TYR A 174 16.94 8.96 12.93
CA TYR A 174 18.23 8.85 13.62
C TYR A 174 19.19 9.98 13.22
N LEU A 175 19.31 10.28 11.92
CA LEU A 175 20.16 11.39 11.46
C LEU A 175 19.67 12.76 11.96
N ILE A 176 18.35 12.98 12.05
CA ILE A 176 17.78 14.19 12.65
C ILE A 176 18.17 14.29 14.12
N SER A 177 18.12 13.19 14.87
CA SER A 177 18.52 13.18 16.28
C SER A 177 20.01 13.50 16.47
N GLU A 178 20.88 13.04 15.57
CA GLU A 178 22.31 13.38 15.55
C GLU A 178 22.54 14.86 15.23
N ASN A 179 21.84 15.39 14.22
CA ASN A 179 21.89 16.79 13.84
C ASN A 179 21.45 17.70 15.01
N LEU A 180 20.36 17.35 15.70
CA LEU A 180 19.88 18.07 16.88
C LEU A 180 20.91 18.08 18.01
N ARG A 181 21.60 16.96 18.28
CA ARG A 181 22.69 16.91 19.27
C ARG A 181 23.84 17.86 18.93
N SER A 182 24.06 18.14 17.65
CA SER A 182 25.04 19.13 17.18
C SER A 182 24.51 20.56 17.10
N GLY A 183 23.27 20.81 17.54
CA GLY A 183 22.64 22.14 17.54
C GLY A 183 22.03 22.56 16.19
N GLN A 184 21.92 21.66 15.22
CA GLN A 184 21.25 21.96 13.95
C GLN A 184 19.73 21.83 14.09
N PRO A 185 18.94 22.77 13.54
CA PRO A 185 17.48 22.69 13.57
C PRO A 185 16.95 21.52 12.72
N ILE A 186 15.78 20.98 13.08
CA ILE A 186 15.10 19.90 12.36
C ILE A 186 14.79 20.35 10.94
N SER A 187 14.27 21.57 10.79
CA SER A 187 13.89 22.16 9.50
C SER A 187 14.99 22.03 8.44
N GLN A 188 16.26 22.19 8.83
CA GLN A 188 17.41 22.08 7.92
C GLN A 188 17.58 20.65 7.36
N HIS A 189 17.35 19.60 8.17
CA HIS A 189 17.42 18.22 7.66
C HIS A 189 16.24 17.91 6.74
N LEU A 190 15.04 18.38 7.11
CA LEU A 190 13.82 18.19 6.33
C LEU A 190 13.97 18.83 4.94
N GLN A 191 14.48 20.07 4.90
CA GLN A 191 14.72 20.81 3.65
C GLN A 191 15.72 20.09 2.72
N LYS A 192 16.77 19.46 3.26
CA LYS A 192 17.75 18.69 2.46
C LYS A 192 17.16 17.43 1.81
N LYS A 193 15.96 17.00 2.20
CA LYS A 193 15.35 15.72 1.82
C LYS A 193 13.91 15.90 1.33
N GLU A 194 13.71 16.85 0.41
CA GLU A 194 12.39 17.24 -0.15
C GLU A 194 11.53 16.08 -0.65
N ARG A 195 12.14 15.04 -1.24
CA ARG A 195 11.42 13.85 -1.71
C ARG A 195 10.77 13.05 -0.58
N LEU A 196 11.32 13.11 0.63
CA LEU A 196 10.79 12.41 1.81
C LEU A 196 9.98 13.35 2.70
N PHE A 197 10.36 14.63 2.76
CA PHE A 197 9.73 15.65 3.58
C PHE A 197 9.30 16.82 2.67
N PRO A 198 8.01 16.96 2.35
CA PRO A 198 7.54 18.01 1.44
C PRO A 198 7.92 19.42 1.94
N PRO A 199 8.06 20.43 1.06
CA PRO A 199 8.51 21.77 1.45
C PRO A 199 7.71 22.39 2.61
N ILE A 200 6.39 22.21 2.60
CA ILE A 200 5.49 22.72 3.64
C ILE A 200 5.86 22.19 5.04
N MET A 201 6.32 20.94 5.15
CA MET A 201 6.80 20.36 6.41
C MET A 201 8.03 21.11 6.92
N SER A 202 9.04 21.30 6.07
CA SER A 202 10.28 21.98 6.46
C SER A 202 10.07 23.46 6.81
N GLN A 203 9.18 24.15 6.08
CA GLN A 203 8.88 25.57 6.27
C GLN A 203 8.11 25.81 7.56
N MET A 204 7.05 25.05 7.80
CA MET A 204 6.24 25.19 9.01
C MET A 204 7.03 24.79 10.25
N VAL A 205 7.81 23.70 10.20
CA VAL A 205 8.71 23.34 11.30
C VAL A 205 9.73 24.46 11.58
N SER A 206 10.30 25.09 10.54
CA SER A 206 11.20 26.23 10.72
C SER A 206 10.52 27.40 11.45
N VAL A 207 9.29 27.74 11.05
CA VAL A 207 8.49 28.79 11.72
C VAL A 207 8.24 28.41 13.18
N GLY A 208 7.85 27.16 13.44
CA GLY A 208 7.59 26.66 14.79
C GLY A 208 8.83 26.62 15.68
N GLU A 209 10.00 26.30 15.13
CA GLU A 209 11.29 26.34 15.81
C GLU A 209 11.67 27.78 16.18
N MET A 210 11.53 28.74 15.26
CA MET A 210 11.86 30.15 15.49
C MET A 210 10.90 30.83 16.48
N ALA A 211 9.61 30.50 16.41
CA ALA A 211 8.58 31.06 17.30
C ALA A 211 8.50 30.34 18.66
N GLY A 212 9.22 29.24 18.85
CA GLY A 212 9.20 28.46 20.10
C GLY A 212 7.89 27.69 20.34
N ASN A 213 7.03 27.54 19.33
CA ASN A 213 5.72 26.87 19.42
C ASN A 213 5.66 25.61 18.54
N LEU A 214 6.77 24.88 18.44
CA LEU A 214 6.91 23.69 17.61
C LEU A 214 5.86 22.62 17.92
N SER A 215 5.50 22.43 19.19
CA SER A 215 4.44 21.50 19.63
C SER A 215 3.10 21.75 18.93
N ASP A 216 2.68 23.00 18.85
CA ASP A 216 1.38 23.39 18.28
C ASP A 216 1.43 23.33 16.76
N THR A 217 2.57 23.73 16.19
CA THR A 217 2.80 23.66 14.75
C THR A 217 2.79 22.22 14.25
N LEU A 218 3.39 21.29 15.00
CA LEU A 218 3.36 19.85 14.69
C LEU A 218 1.96 19.26 14.88
N ALA A 219 1.16 19.77 15.83
CA ALA A 219 -0.24 19.35 15.96
C ALA A 219 -1.03 19.71 14.70
N TYR A 220 -0.91 20.97 14.26
CA TYR A 220 -1.57 21.47 13.05
C TYR A 220 -1.12 20.70 11.79
N LEU A 221 0.19 20.50 11.61
CA LEU A 221 0.72 19.68 10.51
C LEU A 221 0.23 18.24 10.58
N GLY A 222 0.10 17.68 11.79
CA GLY A 222 -0.46 16.35 12.01
C GLY A 222 -1.87 16.22 11.46
N ASP A 223 -2.77 17.14 11.83
CA ASP A 223 -4.15 17.15 11.34
C ASP A 223 -4.19 17.36 9.80
N MET A 224 -3.41 18.31 9.27
CA MET A 224 -3.32 18.54 7.82
C MET A 224 -2.85 17.30 7.04
N TYR A 225 -1.81 16.61 7.52
CA TYR A 225 -1.33 15.40 6.86
C TYR A 225 -2.27 14.21 7.02
N GLU A 226 -3.08 14.16 8.08
CA GLU A 226 -4.14 13.15 8.22
C GLU A 226 -5.25 13.33 7.21
N ASP A 227 -5.69 14.57 7.00
CA ASP A 227 -6.64 14.91 5.94
C ASP A 227 -6.05 14.51 4.57
N GLU A 228 -4.76 14.77 4.33
CA GLU A 228 -4.10 14.37 3.09
C GLU A 228 -3.97 12.84 2.94
N VAL A 229 -3.78 12.09 4.03
CA VAL A 229 -3.81 10.62 4.01
C VAL A 229 -5.20 10.11 3.65
N ASP A 230 -6.24 10.71 4.23
CA ASP A 230 -7.63 10.36 3.95
C ASP A 230 -7.96 10.59 2.48
N ASP A 231 -7.59 11.74 1.93
CA ASP A 231 -7.84 12.07 0.53
C ASP A 231 -7.02 11.22 -0.43
N THR A 232 -5.76 10.92 -0.09
CA THR A 232 -4.93 10.01 -0.87
C THR A 232 -5.51 8.58 -0.86
N THR A 233 -6.08 8.14 0.26
CA THR A 233 -6.72 6.83 0.40
C THR A 233 -8.02 6.74 -0.43
N LYS A 234 -8.84 7.80 -0.44
CA LYS A 234 -10.02 7.89 -1.30
C LYS A 234 -9.62 7.84 -2.77
N ASN A 235 -8.65 8.66 -3.18
CA ASN A 235 -8.16 8.71 -4.55
C ASN A 235 -7.58 7.37 -5.02
N LEU A 236 -6.85 6.65 -4.15
CA LEU A 236 -6.35 5.32 -4.46
C LEU A 236 -7.51 4.37 -4.81
N SER A 237 -8.61 4.44 -4.06
CA SER A 237 -9.80 3.60 -4.29
C SER A 237 -10.49 3.96 -5.62
N THR A 238 -10.61 5.26 -5.92
CA THR A 238 -11.20 5.77 -7.17
C THR A 238 -10.38 5.41 -8.41
N VAL A 239 -9.05 5.29 -8.30
CA VAL A 239 -8.18 4.90 -9.44
C VAL A 239 -8.15 3.38 -9.65
N ILE A 240 -8.20 2.61 -8.56
CA ILE A 240 -8.19 1.15 -8.64
C ILE A 240 -9.41 0.64 -9.40
N GLU A 241 -10.59 1.22 -9.19
CA GLU A 241 -11.83 0.75 -9.82
C GLU A 241 -11.81 0.80 -11.36
N PRO A 242 -11.49 1.92 -12.04
CA PRO A 242 -11.34 1.96 -13.49
C PRO A 242 -10.30 0.99 -14.03
N VAL A 243 -9.16 0.85 -13.34
CA VAL A 243 -8.11 -0.10 -13.74
C VAL A 243 -8.63 -1.54 -13.67
N LEU A 244 -9.35 -1.88 -12.61
CA LEU A 244 -9.99 -3.19 -12.47
C LEU A 244 -11.05 -3.42 -13.55
N MET A 245 -11.92 -2.43 -13.84
CA MET A 245 -12.94 -2.57 -14.88
C MET A 245 -12.33 -2.80 -16.27
N VAL A 246 -11.27 -2.05 -16.62
CA VAL A 246 -10.56 -2.25 -17.89
C VAL A 246 -9.90 -3.63 -17.93
N PHE A 247 -9.25 -4.05 -16.85
CA PHE A 247 -8.64 -5.38 -16.76
C PHE A 247 -9.68 -6.50 -16.88
N MET A 248 -10.81 -6.39 -16.19
CA MET A 248 -11.94 -7.32 -16.26
C MET A 248 -12.52 -7.39 -17.66
N GLY A 249 -12.76 -6.23 -18.29
CA GLY A 249 -13.28 -6.15 -19.66
C GLY A 249 -12.33 -6.81 -20.66
N LEU A 250 -11.02 -6.57 -20.54
CA LEU A 250 -10.01 -7.22 -21.38
C LEU A 250 -9.95 -8.73 -21.13
N LEU A 251 -9.99 -9.16 -19.87
CA LEU A 251 -9.93 -10.58 -19.50
C LEU A 251 -11.17 -11.35 -20.01
N VAL A 252 -12.37 -10.85 -19.71
CA VAL A 252 -13.63 -11.45 -20.12
C VAL A 252 -13.79 -11.37 -21.65
N GLY A 253 -13.44 -10.23 -22.25
CA GLY A 253 -13.44 -10.05 -23.70
C GLY A 253 -12.48 -11.03 -24.40
N PHE A 254 -11.27 -11.22 -23.87
CA PHE A 254 -10.32 -12.22 -24.39
C PHE A 254 -10.90 -13.64 -24.33
N ILE A 255 -11.53 -14.01 -23.22
CA ILE A 255 -12.20 -15.31 -23.08
C ILE A 255 -13.36 -15.43 -24.07
N ALA A 256 -14.20 -14.40 -24.18
CA ALA A 256 -15.34 -14.38 -25.09
C ALA A 256 -14.89 -14.59 -26.53
N VAL A 257 -13.89 -13.84 -27.02
CA VAL A 257 -13.32 -14.02 -28.36
C VAL A 257 -12.73 -15.43 -28.53
N SER A 258 -12.02 -15.94 -27.52
CA SER A 258 -11.41 -17.27 -27.56
C SER A 258 -12.43 -18.41 -27.68
N VAL A 259 -13.66 -18.22 -27.17
CA VAL A 259 -14.72 -19.24 -27.20
C VAL A 259 -15.66 -19.04 -28.38
N ILE A 260 -16.04 -17.80 -28.67
CA ILE A 260 -17.06 -17.45 -29.66
C ILE A 260 -16.52 -17.59 -31.08
N THR A 261 -15.29 -17.15 -31.36
CA THR A 261 -14.73 -17.19 -32.72
C THR A 261 -14.72 -18.61 -33.33
N PRO A 262 -14.23 -19.66 -32.63
CA PRO A 262 -14.32 -21.03 -33.13
C PRO A 262 -15.76 -21.49 -33.43
N ILE A 263 -16.74 -21.07 -32.61
CA ILE A 263 -18.15 -21.45 -32.81
C ILE A 263 -18.69 -20.84 -34.12
N TYR A 264 -18.33 -19.58 -34.43
CA TYR A 264 -18.73 -18.93 -35.68
C TYR A 264 -18.07 -19.59 -36.90
N GLU A 265 -16.76 -19.87 -36.84
CA GLU A 265 -16.02 -20.53 -37.93
C GLU A 265 -16.60 -21.92 -38.24
N VAL A 266 -16.92 -22.68 -37.19
CA VAL A 266 -17.62 -23.96 -37.31
C VAL A 266 -18.99 -23.80 -37.98
N THR A 267 -19.79 -22.82 -37.53
CA THR A 267 -21.14 -22.61 -38.09
C THR A 267 -21.08 -22.21 -39.57
N GLN A 268 -20.12 -21.37 -39.97
CA GLN A 268 -19.93 -20.99 -41.38
C GLN A 268 -19.48 -22.17 -42.24
N SER A 269 -18.67 -23.07 -41.71
CA SER A 269 -18.22 -24.27 -42.45
C SER A 269 -19.33 -25.31 -42.71
N ILE A 270 -20.48 -25.18 -42.03
CA ILE A 270 -21.63 -26.11 -42.13
C ILE A 270 -22.66 -25.64 -43.18
N HIS A 271 -22.55 -24.40 -43.68
CA HIS A 271 -23.36 -23.94 -44.82
C HIS A 271 -22.62 -24.23 -46.13
N PRO A 272 -23.26 -24.91 -47.11
CA PRO A 272 -22.65 -25.19 -48.42
C PRO A 272 -22.44 -23.93 -49.26
#